data_AF-A0A7C2L6Q7-F1
#
_entry.id   AF-A0A7C2L6Q7-F1
#
_cell.length_a   1.000
_cell.length_b   1.000
_cell.length_c   1.000
_cell.angle_alpha   90.00
_cell.angle_beta   90.00
_cell.angle_gamma   90.00
#
_symmetry.space_group_name_H-M   'P 1'
#
loop_
_entity.id
_entity.type
_entity.pdbx_description
1 polymer ?
#
loop_
_entity_poly.entity_id
_entity_poly.type
_entity_poly.pdbx_seq_one_letter_code
_entity_poly.pdbx_strand_id
1 'polypeptide(L)'
;LRRMCGDVFQVRLKDSASVTGGGSAPEVGLPTTLIALRHERLSAHDLEARLRAAEPPIITRIEEDEVLLDLRTVAPEEETLVLRALSSIAASISG
;
A
#
# COMPACT_ATOMS: atom_id res chain seq x y z
N LEU A 1 9.11 0.30 -8.49
CA LEU A 1 8.13 -0.80 -8.43
C LEU A 1 8.17 -1.72 -9.65
N ARG A 2 7.63 -1.36 -10.82
CA ARG A 2 7.65 -2.26 -12.01
C ARG A 2 9.03 -2.85 -12.35
N ARG A 3 10.08 -2.02 -12.30
CA ARG A 3 11.48 -2.46 -12.52
C ARG A 3 12.03 -3.42 -11.45
N MET A 4 11.51 -3.37 -10.23
CA MET A 4 12.04 -4.10 -9.07
C MET A 4 11.24 -5.37 -8.76
N CYS A 5 9.93 -5.32 -8.97
CA CYS A 5 9.01 -6.40 -8.62
C CYS A 5 8.47 -7.14 -9.86
N GLY A 6 8.83 -6.71 -11.08
CA GLY A 6 8.24 -7.20 -12.32
C GLY A 6 6.81 -6.70 -12.54
N ASP A 7 6.09 -7.33 -13.47
CA ASP A 7 4.70 -6.99 -13.82
C ASP A 7 3.66 -7.61 -12.88
N VAL A 8 4.09 -8.37 -11.86
CA VAL A 8 3.19 -9.05 -10.89
C VAL A 8 2.37 -8.09 -10.03
N PHE A 9 2.75 -6.82 -9.99
CA PHE A 9 1.99 -5.75 -9.34
C PHE A 9 1.41 -4.79 -10.37
N GLN A 10 0.09 -4.65 -10.35
CA GLN A 10 -0.58 -3.51 -10.96
C GLN A 10 -0.54 -2.35 -9.97
N VAL A 11 -0.05 -1.20 -10.44
CA VAL A 11 0.12 0.02 -9.64
C VAL A 11 -0.64 1.15 -10.31
N ARG A 12 -1.48 1.85 -9.56
CA ARG A 12 -2.22 3.03 -10.00
C ARG A 12 -2.15 4.12 -8.94
N LEU A 13 -2.26 5.38 -9.37
CA LEU A 13 -2.50 6.48 -8.45
C LEU A 13 -4.02 6.63 -8.27
N LYS A 14 -4.47 6.80 -7.03
CA LYS A 14 -5.87 7.02 -6.70
C LYS A 14 -5.99 8.29 -5.86
N ASP A 15 -6.80 9.22 -6.32
CA ASP A 15 -7.18 10.39 -5.51
C ASP A 15 -8.10 9.92 -4.39
N SER A 16 -7.83 10.37 -3.17
CA SER A 16 -8.64 10.10 -2.00
C SER A 16 -8.74 11.37 -1.17
N ALA A 17 -9.79 11.47 -0.36
CA ALA A 17 -9.82 12.39 0.77
C ALA A 17 -9.39 11.59 2.01
N SER A 18 -8.47 12.11 2.82
CA SER A 18 -8.14 11.49 4.12
C SER A 18 -8.82 12.28 5.23
N VAL A 19 -9.57 11.58 6.08
CA VAL A 19 -10.24 12.16 7.24
C VAL A 19 -9.21 12.23 8.38
N THR A 20 -9.00 13.40 8.96
CA THR A 20 -7.97 13.69 9.96
C THR A 20 -8.49 13.62 11.41
N GLY A 21 -9.26 12.60 11.82
CA GLY A 21 -9.75 12.62 13.21
C GLY A 21 -10.82 11.59 13.59
N GLY A 22 -10.54 10.87 14.67
CA GLY A 22 -11.54 10.11 15.42
C GLY A 22 -12.27 11.04 16.39
N GLY A 23 -13.36 11.68 15.95
CA GLY A 23 -14.21 12.47 16.84
C GLY A 23 -14.98 13.59 16.16
N SER A 24 -16.25 13.32 15.84
CA SER A 24 -17.40 14.24 15.77
C SER A 24 -17.36 15.53 14.94
N ALA A 25 -16.29 15.86 14.22
CA ALA A 25 -16.32 16.93 13.22
C ALA A 25 -16.50 16.33 11.81
N PRO A 26 -17.37 16.87 10.95
CA PRO A 26 -17.36 16.53 9.52
C PRO A 26 -16.12 17.18 8.91
N GLU A 27 -14.99 16.48 9.03
CA GLU A 27 -13.71 16.96 8.57
C GLU A 27 -13.66 16.93 7.05
N VAL A 28 -13.40 18.10 6.47
CA VAL A 28 -13.08 18.25 5.05
C VAL A 28 -11.86 17.39 4.78
N GLY A 29 -12.06 16.25 4.12
CA GLY A 29 -10.97 15.31 3.87
C GLY A 29 -9.87 16.01 3.07
N LEU A 30 -8.65 15.99 3.59
CA LEU A 30 -7.52 16.57 2.88
C LEU A 30 -7.25 15.74 1.63
N PRO A 31 -7.23 16.34 0.43
CA PRO A 31 -6.86 15.65 -0.79
C PRO A 31 -5.53 14.93 -0.60
N THR A 32 -5.49 13.67 -1.00
CA THR A 32 -4.31 12.83 -1.00
C THR A 32 -4.26 12.01 -2.26
N THR A 33 -3.04 11.68 -2.66
CA THR A 33 -2.81 10.71 -3.71
C THR A 33 -2.29 9.45 -3.07
N LEU A 34 -3.03 8.36 -3.26
CA LEU A 34 -2.68 7.03 -2.79
C LEU A 34 -2.05 6.22 -3.90
N ILE A 35 -1.17 5.31 -3.51
CA ILE A 35 -0.74 4.23 -4.41
C ILE A 35 -1.68 3.06 -4.17
N ALA A 36 -2.45 2.71 -5.19
CA ALA A 36 -3.27 1.51 -5.22
C ALA A 36 -2.48 0.36 -5.83
N LEU A 37 -2.45 -0.76 -5.11
CA LEU A 37 -1.74 -1.98 -5.47
C LEU A 37 -2.70 -3.14 -5.63
N ARG A 38 -2.55 -3.87 -6.74
CA ARG A 38 -3.07 -5.23 -6.91
C ARG A 38 -1.95 -6.17 -7.27
N HIS A 39 -2.02 -7.39 -6.79
CA HIS A 39 -1.08 -8.44 -7.15
C HIS A 39 -1.81 -9.50 -7.99
N GLU A 40 -1.16 -10.01 -9.04
CA GLU A 40 -1.82 -10.92 -10.00
C GLU A 40 -2.33 -12.23 -9.38
N ARG A 41 -1.70 -12.65 -8.27
CA ARG A 41 -1.97 -13.95 -7.62
C ARG A 41 -2.45 -13.86 -6.17
N LEU A 42 -2.53 -12.66 -5.60
CA LEU A 42 -2.99 -12.48 -4.22
C LEU A 42 -4.27 -11.65 -4.21
N SER A 43 -5.19 -11.99 -3.32
CA SER A 43 -6.26 -11.07 -2.97
C SER A 43 -5.69 -9.83 -2.27
N ALA A 44 -6.46 -8.72 -2.24
CA ALA A 44 -6.05 -7.54 -1.48
C ALA A 44 -5.85 -7.85 0.02
N HIS A 45 -6.66 -8.75 0.58
CA HIS A 45 -6.53 -9.20 1.97
C HIS A 45 -5.24 -9.99 2.20
N ASP A 46 -4.87 -10.92 1.31
CA ASP A 46 -3.62 -11.66 1.46
C ASP A 46 -2.39 -10.77 1.32
N LEU A 47 -2.46 -9.78 0.41
CA LEU A 47 -1.39 -8.81 0.24
C LEU A 47 -1.25 -7.91 1.47
N GLU A 48 -2.35 -7.38 2.01
CA GLU A 48 -2.36 -6.59 3.26
C GLU A 48 -1.79 -7.40 4.43
N ALA A 49 -2.24 -8.64 4.62
CA ALA A 49 -1.78 -9.49 5.71
C ALA A 49 -0.27 -9.75 5.63
N ARG A 50 0.27 -9.95 4.42
CA ARG A 50 1.71 -10.11 4.19
C ARG A 50 2.50 -8.83 4.46
N LEU A 51 1.97 -7.67 4.08
CA LEU A 51 2.59 -6.37 4.37
C LEU A 51 2.59 -6.08 5.87
N ARG A 52 1.50 -6.41 6.57
CA ARG A 52 1.39 -6.30 8.02
C ARG A 52 2.34 -7.24 8.76
N ALA A 53 2.64 -8.41 8.19
CA ALA A 53 3.59 -9.38 8.73
C ALA A 53 5.05 -9.12 8.31
N ALA A 54 5.32 -8.11 7.49
CA ALA A 54 6.68 -7.72 7.12
C ALA A 54 7.43 -7.13 8.31
N GLU A 55 8.76 -7.04 8.19
CA GLU A 55 9.61 -6.41 9.19
C GLU A 55 10.40 -5.24 8.55
N PRO A 56 10.07 -3.97 8.87
CA PRO A 56 9.00 -3.54 9.79
C PRO A 56 7.59 -3.73 9.20
N PRO A 57 6.54 -3.84 10.06
CA PRO A 57 5.15 -3.94 9.61
C PRO A 57 4.71 -2.73 8.79
N ILE A 58 4.09 -2.98 7.64
CA ILE A 58 3.50 -1.93 6.80
C ILE A 58 1.99 -2.00 6.92
N ILE A 59 1.42 -1.02 7.62
CA ILE A 59 -0.03 -0.92 7.79
C ILE A 59 -0.62 -0.22 6.58
N THR A 60 -1.57 -0.88 5.93
CA THR A 60 -2.27 -0.37 4.75
C THR A 60 -3.77 -0.45 4.98
N ARG A 61 -4.55 0.07 4.03
CA ARG A 61 -6.00 -0.09 4.02
C ARG A 61 -6.43 -0.78 2.73
N ILE A 62 -7.55 -1.49 2.78
CA ILE A 62 -8.16 -2.11 1.61
C ILE A 62 -9.40 -1.31 1.21
N GLU A 63 -9.51 -1.00 -0.07
CA GLU A 63 -10.67 -0.33 -0.65
C GLU A 63 -10.85 -0.84 -2.08
N GLU A 64 -12.07 -1.17 -2.49
CA GLU A 64 -12.38 -1.65 -3.86
C GLU A 64 -11.50 -2.84 -4.33
N ASP A 65 -11.14 -3.74 -3.40
CA ASP A 65 -10.24 -4.89 -3.64
C ASP A 65 -8.82 -4.47 -4.09
N GLU A 66 -8.35 -3.32 -3.61
CA GLU A 66 -6.98 -2.84 -3.79
C GLU A 66 -6.35 -2.51 -2.44
N VAL A 67 -5.05 -2.75 -2.31
CA VAL A 67 -4.26 -2.29 -1.16
C VAL A 67 -3.83 -0.84 -1.42
N LEU A 68 -4.16 0.06 -0.49
CA LEU A 68 -3.86 1.47 -0.61
C LEU A 68 -2.75 1.88 0.36
N LEU A 69 -1.74 2.55 -0.18
CA LEU A 69 -0.64 3.17 0.55
C LEU A 69 -0.76 4.70 0.48
N ASP A 70 -0.83 5.35 1.64
CA ASP A 70 -0.71 6.82 1.73
C ASP A 70 0.75 7.18 1.99
N LEU A 71 1.46 7.68 0.96
CA LEU A 71 2.87 8.04 1.11
C LEU A 71 3.09 9.26 2.01
N ARG A 72 2.05 10.03 2.36
CA ARG A 72 2.22 11.16 3.30
C ARG A 72 2.53 10.69 4.73
N THR A 73 2.22 9.43 5.05
CA THR A 73 2.55 8.82 6.34
C THR A 73 3.85 8.02 6.29
N VAL A 74 4.59 8.07 5.17
CA VAL A 74 5.85 7.36 4.97
C VAL A 74 6.95 8.41 4.90
N ALA A 75 7.92 8.37 5.83
CA ALA A 75 9.08 9.25 5.75
C ALA A 75 9.94 8.91 4.53
N PRO A 76 10.66 9.86 3.91
CA PRO A 76 11.51 9.59 2.75
C PRO A 76 12.50 8.43 2.97
N GLU A 77 13.01 8.29 4.19
CA GLU A 77 13.94 7.22 4.57
C GLU A 77 13.26 5.84 4.63
N GLU A 78 11.95 5.81 4.88
CA GLU A 78 11.12 4.60 4.97
C GLU A 78 10.64 4.10 3.60
N GLU A 79 10.71 4.92 2.55
CA GLU A 79 10.32 4.53 1.19
C GLU A 79 11.06 3.26 0.73
N THR A 80 12.35 3.17 1.09
CA THR A 80 13.18 1.99 0.76
C THR A 80 12.73 0.73 1.50
N LEU A 81 12.08 0.85 2.67
CA LEU A 81 11.52 -0.27 3.42
C LEU A 81 10.27 -0.80 2.73
N VAL A 82 9.38 0.09 2.26
CA VAL A 82 8.19 -0.27 1.48
C VAL A 82 8.58 -1.01 0.20
N LEU A 83 9.58 -0.50 -0.54
CA LEU A 83 10.08 -1.15 -1.75
C LEU A 83 10.68 -2.54 -1.47
N ARG A 84 11.40 -2.70 -0.36
CA ARG A 84 11.97 -4.00 0.04
C ARG A 84 10.89 -5.01 0.41
N ALA A 85 9.87 -4.62 1.17
CA ALA A 85 8.76 -5.50 1.53
C ALA A 85 8.00 -5.98 0.29
N LEU A 86 7.65 -5.07 -0.63
CA LEU A 86 6.97 -5.42 -1.87
C LEU A 86 7.82 -6.36 -2.76
N SER A 87 9.13 -6.12 -2.83
CA SER A 87 10.05 -6.99 -3.58
C SER A 87 10.15 -8.39 -2.97
N SER A 88 10.20 -8.49 -1.64
CA SER A 88 10.20 -9.78 -0.92
C SER A 88 8.92 -10.57 -1.18
N ILE A 89 7.75 -9.90 -1.13
CA ILE A 89 6.46 -10.52 -1.43
C ILE A 89 6.43 -11.04 -2.87
N ALA A 90 6.84 -10.23 -3.86
CA ALA A 90 6.92 -10.67 -5.26
C ALA A 90 7.82 -11.91 -5.45
N ALA A 91 8.98 -11.92 -4.80
CA ALA A 91 9.91 -13.05 -4.86
C ALA A 91 9.32 -14.32 -4.22
N SER A 92 8.63 -14.20 -3.09
CA SER A 92 8.07 -15.33 -2.34
C SER A 92 6.98 -16.12 -3.07
N ILE A 93 6.34 -15.51 -4.08
CA ILE A 93 5.27 -16.15 -4.84
C ILE A 93 5.78 -16.61 -6.20
N SER A 94 6.92 -16.11 -6.68
CA SER A 94 7.48 -16.48 -7.99
C SER A 94 8.13 -17.89 -8.04
N GLY A 95 7.89 -18.71 -7.02
CA GLY A 95 8.26 -20.13 -6.95
C GLY A 95 7.07 -21.06 -7.13
#